data_AF-A0A2D8DL95-F1
#
_entry.id   AF-A0A2D8DL95-F1
#
_cell.length_a   1.000
_cell.length_b   1.000
_cell.length_c   1.000
_cell.angle_alpha   90.00
_cell.angle_beta   90.00
_cell.angle_gamma   90.00
#
_symmetry.space_group_name_H-M   'P 1'
#
loop_
_entity.id
_entity.type
_entity.pdbx_description
1 polymer ?
#
loop_
_entity_poly.entity_id
_entity_poly.type
_entity_poly.pdbx_seq_one_letter_code
_entity_poly.pdbx_strand_id
1 'polypeptide(L)'
;MSTEPDARIIIDKLLREAGWIMPGEDQPPNVTTEIKNDAGEADYVLLDSKGFPLCAIEAKRSAKSPLVGKEQARGYADSLKCRFILLSNSIQHYLWDLDQGSPFVVEQFPSQAQLEMRKNEFNPP
;
A
#
# COMPACT_ATOMS: atom_id res chain seq x y z
N MET A 1 -21.84 8.83 7.88
CA MET A 1 -20.57 8.17 8.22
C MET A 1 -19.99 7.60 6.93
N SER A 2 -18.74 7.89 6.59
CA SER A 2 -18.12 7.27 5.40
C SER A 2 -17.84 5.79 5.68
N THR A 3 -18.14 4.98 4.69
CA THR A 3 -17.95 3.53 4.69
C THR A 3 -16.54 3.19 4.19
N GLU A 4 -16.16 1.92 4.31
CA GLU A 4 -14.90 1.43 3.74
C GLU A 4 -14.88 1.50 2.19
N PRO A 5 -15.96 1.17 1.46
CA PRO A 5 -16.06 1.45 0.02
C PRO A 5 -15.80 2.91 -0.35
N ASP A 6 -16.32 3.87 0.42
CA ASP A 6 -16.07 5.30 0.15
C ASP A 6 -14.57 5.65 0.29
N ALA A 7 -13.87 5.02 1.23
CA ALA A 7 -12.44 5.20 1.40
C ALA A 7 -11.66 4.60 0.22
N ARG A 8 -12.06 3.43 -0.27
CA ARG A 8 -11.44 2.77 -1.43
C ARG A 8 -11.52 3.62 -2.70
N ILE A 9 -12.64 4.30 -2.96
CA ILE A 9 -12.77 5.21 -4.12
C ILE A 9 -11.68 6.29 -4.12
N ILE A 10 -11.39 6.87 -2.94
CA ILE A 10 -10.37 7.90 -2.80
C ILE A 10 -8.97 7.28 -2.90
N ILE A 11 -8.75 6.11 -2.31
CA ILE A 11 -7.48 5.38 -2.39
C ILE A 11 -7.15 5.02 -3.84
N ASP A 12 -8.11 4.52 -4.60
CA ASP A 12 -7.94 4.21 -6.02
C ASP A 12 -7.58 5.46 -6.84
N LYS A 13 -8.16 6.61 -6.48
CA LYS A 13 -7.80 7.90 -7.10
C LYS A 13 -6.36 8.27 -6.77
N LEU A 14 -5.96 8.19 -5.50
CA LEU A 14 -4.59 8.51 -5.05
C LEU A 14 -3.54 7.57 -5.68
N LEU A 15 -3.88 6.29 -5.85
CA LEU A 15 -3.05 5.32 -6.56
C LEU A 15 -2.82 5.74 -8.02
N ARG A 16 -3.88 6.09 -8.74
CA ARG A 16 -3.78 6.58 -10.12
C ARG A 16 -2.97 7.87 -10.23
N GLU A 17 -3.16 8.81 -9.30
CA GLU A 17 -2.38 10.05 -9.26
C GLU A 17 -0.88 9.80 -9.04
N ALA A 18 -0.52 8.76 -8.31
CA ALA A 18 0.86 8.30 -8.13
C ALA A 18 1.38 7.43 -9.29
N GLY A 19 0.59 7.23 -10.35
CA GLY A 19 0.97 6.48 -11.55
C GLY A 19 0.79 4.96 -11.45
N TRP A 20 0.05 4.47 -10.45
CA TRP A 20 -0.35 3.07 -10.37
C TRP A 20 -1.52 2.80 -11.33
N ILE A 21 -1.46 1.65 -12.00
CA ILE A 21 -2.40 1.19 -13.02
C ILE A 21 -3.27 0.11 -12.39
N MET A 22 -4.56 0.40 -12.31
CA MET A 22 -5.54 -0.50 -11.67
C MET A 22 -5.93 -1.65 -12.60
N PRO A 23 -6.38 -2.80 -12.07
CA PRO A 23 -6.97 -3.85 -12.90
C PRO A 23 -8.12 -3.35 -13.76
N GLY A 24 -8.14 -3.75 -15.04
CA GLY A 24 -9.19 -3.38 -15.99
C GLY A 24 -8.96 -2.06 -16.73
N GLU A 25 -7.81 -1.41 -16.55
CA GLU A 25 -7.38 -0.26 -17.35
C GLU A 25 -6.66 -0.69 -18.65
N ASP A 26 -6.49 0.24 -19.59
CA ASP A 26 -5.92 -0.04 -20.93
C ASP A 26 -4.45 -0.48 -20.89
N GLN A 27 -3.74 -0.13 -19.82
CA GLN A 27 -2.34 -0.47 -19.63
C GLN A 27 -2.20 -1.71 -18.73
N PRO A 28 -1.09 -2.47 -18.83
CA PRO A 28 -0.84 -3.60 -17.94
C PRO A 28 -0.88 -3.17 -16.46
N PRO A 29 -1.68 -3.82 -15.61
CA PRO A 29 -1.83 -3.41 -14.22
C PRO A 29 -0.56 -3.68 -13.42
N ASN A 30 -0.20 -2.75 -12.54
CA ASN A 30 0.84 -2.92 -11.54
C ASN A 30 0.27 -2.84 -10.10
N VAL A 31 -1.05 -2.97 -9.98
CA VAL A 31 -1.79 -3.15 -8.73
C VAL A 31 -2.59 -4.45 -8.82
N THR A 32 -2.55 -5.25 -7.77
CA THR A 32 -3.49 -6.36 -7.55
C THR A 32 -4.40 -6.02 -6.37
N THR A 33 -5.69 -6.32 -6.48
CA THR A 33 -6.66 -6.12 -5.39
C THR A 33 -7.01 -7.47 -4.77
N GLU A 34 -7.40 -7.47 -3.48
CA GLU A 34 -8.05 -8.63 -2.83
C GLU A 34 -7.21 -9.93 -2.82
N ILE A 35 -5.93 -9.83 -2.44
CA ILE A 35 -5.10 -11.04 -2.29
C ILE A 35 -5.39 -11.69 -0.95
N LYS A 36 -6.10 -12.83 -0.98
CA LYS A 36 -6.31 -13.71 0.17
C LYS A 36 -5.11 -14.62 0.40
N ASN A 37 -4.67 -14.70 1.65
CA ASN A 37 -3.71 -15.69 2.15
C ASN A 37 -4.05 -16.11 3.59
N ASP A 38 -3.23 -16.98 4.16
CA ASP A 38 -3.44 -17.53 5.52
C ASP A 38 -3.44 -16.46 6.63
N ALA A 39 -2.88 -15.26 6.37
CA ALA A 39 -2.87 -14.13 7.28
C ALA A 39 -4.11 -13.22 7.11
N GLY A 40 -4.93 -13.40 6.06
CA GLY A 40 -6.10 -12.60 5.74
C GLY A 40 -6.09 -12.06 4.29
N GLU A 41 -6.74 -10.93 4.06
CA GLU A 41 -6.89 -10.31 2.73
C GLU A 41 -6.28 -8.91 2.73
N ALA A 42 -5.23 -8.69 1.93
CA ALA A 42 -4.71 -7.36 1.68
C ALA A 42 -5.60 -6.64 0.66
N ASP A 43 -5.95 -5.38 0.94
CA ASP A 43 -6.84 -4.62 0.08
C ASP A 43 -6.22 -4.35 -1.28
N TYR A 44 -4.92 -3.99 -1.27
CA TYR A 44 -4.13 -3.80 -2.48
C TYR A 44 -2.72 -4.31 -2.28
N VAL A 45 -2.13 -4.79 -3.38
CA VAL A 45 -0.73 -5.15 -3.49
C VAL A 45 -0.16 -4.44 -4.71
N LEU A 46 0.80 -3.57 -4.45
CA LEU A 46 1.54 -2.83 -5.46
C LEU A 46 2.73 -3.65 -5.92
N LEU A 47 2.94 -3.76 -7.23
CA LEU A 47 3.98 -4.59 -7.83
C LEU A 47 5.19 -3.74 -8.27
N ASP A 48 6.38 -4.32 -8.22
CA ASP A 48 7.56 -3.72 -8.86
C ASP A 48 7.52 -3.91 -10.39
N SER A 49 8.48 -3.30 -11.08
CA SER A 49 8.68 -3.33 -12.53
C SER A 49 8.93 -4.73 -13.08
N LYS A 50 9.21 -5.71 -12.20
CA LYS A 50 9.36 -7.13 -12.54
C LYS A 50 8.11 -7.95 -12.20
N GLY A 51 7.06 -7.32 -11.68
CA GLY A 51 5.79 -7.97 -11.32
C GLY A 51 5.79 -8.63 -9.94
N PHE A 52 6.78 -8.38 -9.08
CA PHE A 52 6.80 -8.93 -7.72
C PHE A 52 6.15 -7.98 -6.70
N PRO A 53 5.55 -8.49 -5.62
CA PRO A 53 5.02 -7.64 -4.54
C PRO A 53 6.06 -6.66 -3.99
N LEU A 54 5.75 -5.38 -4.02
CA LEU A 54 6.59 -4.28 -3.57
C LEU A 54 6.04 -3.61 -2.31
N CYS A 55 4.72 -3.39 -2.26
CA CYS A 55 4.05 -2.75 -1.13
C CYS A 55 2.65 -3.33 -0.90
N ALA A 56 2.30 -3.61 0.35
CA ALA A 56 0.93 -3.97 0.74
C ALA A 56 0.17 -2.72 1.22
N ILE A 57 -1.11 -2.60 0.89
CA ILE A 57 -1.96 -1.51 1.37
C ILE A 57 -3.08 -2.07 2.23
N GLU A 58 -3.25 -1.45 3.39
CA GLU A 58 -4.38 -1.69 4.30
C GLU A 58 -5.25 -0.43 4.37
N ALA A 59 -6.47 -0.55 3.87
CA ALA A 59 -7.47 0.49 3.91
C ALA A 59 -8.36 0.33 5.16
N LYS A 60 -8.75 1.46 5.73
CA LYS A 60 -9.78 1.52 6.78
C LYS A 60 -10.84 2.55 6.40
N ARG A 61 -12.04 2.39 6.95
CA ARG A 61 -13.04 3.47 6.92
C ARG A 61 -12.47 4.75 7.54
N SER A 62 -12.82 5.90 6.98
CA SER A 62 -12.33 7.23 7.37
C SER A 62 -12.41 7.54 8.87
N ALA A 63 -13.42 7.02 9.56
CA ALA A 63 -13.61 7.21 11.01
C ALA A 63 -12.62 6.43 11.90
N LYS A 64 -11.78 5.54 11.33
CA LYS A 64 -10.74 4.81 12.08
C LYS A 64 -9.36 5.34 11.69
N SER A 65 -8.47 5.44 12.67
CA SER A 65 -7.05 5.71 12.38
C SER A 65 -6.47 4.60 11.49
N PRO A 66 -5.66 4.90 10.47
CA PRO A 66 -5.00 3.88 9.65
C PRO A 66 -4.07 2.97 10.48
N LEU A 67 -3.48 3.50 11.55
CA LEU A 67 -2.50 2.78 12.38
C LEU A 67 -3.09 1.57 13.12
N VAL A 68 -4.41 1.46 13.24
CA VAL A 68 -5.06 0.27 13.82
C VAL A 68 -4.84 -0.98 12.96
N GLY A 69 -4.52 -0.82 11.67
CA GLY A 69 -4.25 -1.91 10.73
C GLY A 69 -2.79 -2.37 10.70
N LYS A 70 -1.89 -1.81 11.54
CA LYS A 70 -0.44 -2.08 11.46
C LYS A 70 -0.08 -3.56 11.45
N GLU A 71 -0.52 -4.32 12.47
CA GLU A 71 -0.11 -5.72 12.61
C GLU A 71 -0.74 -6.61 11.53
N GLN A 72 -1.96 -6.29 11.09
CA GLN A 72 -2.62 -6.94 9.96
C GLN A 72 -1.82 -6.73 8.67
N ALA A 73 -1.51 -5.47 8.35
CA ALA A 73 -0.73 -5.11 7.18
C ALA A 73 0.69 -5.69 7.20
N ARG A 74 1.30 -5.82 8.39
CA ARG A 74 2.59 -6.48 8.57
C ARG A 74 2.53 -7.96 8.25
N GLY A 75 1.52 -8.68 8.76
CA GLY A 75 1.32 -10.09 8.43
C GLY A 75 1.18 -10.31 6.91
N TYR A 76 0.49 -9.41 6.22
CA TYR A 76 0.41 -9.45 4.75
C TYR A 76 1.76 -9.21 4.09
N ALA A 77 2.47 -8.17 4.52
CA ALA A 77 3.77 -7.84 3.93
C ALA A 77 4.78 -8.98 4.10
N ASP A 78 4.81 -9.61 5.27
CA ASP A 78 5.67 -10.76 5.56
C ASP A 78 5.31 -11.96 4.66
N SER A 79 4.02 -12.26 4.49
CA SER A 79 3.55 -13.37 3.65
C SER A 79 3.82 -13.17 2.15
N LEU A 80 3.72 -11.94 1.67
CA LEU A 80 3.96 -11.54 0.29
C LEU A 80 5.43 -11.21 0.01
N LYS A 81 6.27 -11.19 1.05
CA LYS A 81 7.68 -10.78 1.00
C LYS A 81 7.86 -9.36 0.45
N CYS A 82 6.97 -8.44 0.80
CA CYS A 82 7.10 -7.03 0.44
C CYS A 82 7.70 -6.23 1.60
N ARG A 83 8.50 -5.20 1.28
CA ARG A 83 9.21 -4.38 2.27
C ARG A 83 8.36 -3.21 2.78
N PHE A 84 7.44 -2.73 1.96
CA PHE A 84 6.69 -1.52 2.24
C PHE A 84 5.24 -1.83 2.59
N ILE A 85 4.68 -1.01 3.47
CA ILE A 85 3.25 -1.01 3.80
C ILE A 85 2.74 0.42 3.69
N LEU A 86 1.58 0.58 3.05
CA LEU A 86 0.82 1.83 3.06
C LEU A 86 -0.46 1.64 3.88
N LEU A 87 -0.62 2.42 4.94
CA LEU A 87 -1.83 2.43 5.76
C LEU A 87 -2.65 3.66 5.38
N SER A 88 -3.93 3.47 5.04
CA SER A 88 -4.78 4.57 4.58
C SER A 88 -6.20 4.49 5.13
N ASN A 89 -6.80 5.64 5.39
CA ASN A 89 -8.24 5.76 5.65
C ASN A 89 -8.93 6.80 4.76
N SER A 90 -8.35 7.07 3.58
CA SER A 90 -8.68 8.16 2.66
C SER A 90 -8.42 9.60 3.12
N ILE A 91 -8.10 9.83 4.40
CA ILE A 91 -7.80 11.17 4.94
C ILE A 91 -6.33 11.25 5.37
N GLN A 92 -5.85 10.23 6.06
CA GLN A 92 -4.49 10.12 6.56
C GLN A 92 -3.82 8.91 5.95
N HIS A 93 -2.54 9.06 5.65
CA HIS A 93 -1.75 8.04 4.98
C HIS A 93 -0.40 7.90 5.67
N TYR A 94 0.04 6.66 5.84
CA TYR A 94 1.34 6.36 6.42
C TYR A 94 2.08 5.40 5.52
N LEU A 95 3.32 5.72 5.20
CA LEU A 95 4.26 4.77 4.60
C LEU A 95 5.09 4.15 5.71
N TRP A 96 5.19 2.84 5.70
CA TRP A 96 6.00 2.06 6.62
C TRP A 96 7.01 1.25 5.82
N ASP A 97 8.28 1.57 6.02
CA ASP A 97 9.41 0.81 5.53
C ASP A 97 9.88 -0.14 6.64
N LEU A 98 9.64 -1.45 6.44
CA LEU A 98 9.91 -2.47 7.46
C LEU A 98 11.39 -2.58 7.85
N ASP A 99 12.31 -2.09 7.00
CA ASP A 99 13.75 -2.12 7.25
C ASP A 99 14.27 -0.86 7.99
N GLN A 100 13.46 0.21 8.08
CA GLN A 100 13.94 1.53 8.52
C GLN A 100 13.28 2.08 9.78
N GLY A 101 12.19 1.49 10.27
CA GLY A 101 11.62 1.84 11.57
C GLY A 101 10.09 1.89 11.59
N SER A 102 9.53 2.96 12.16
CA SER A 102 8.07 3.12 12.34
C SER A 102 7.39 3.76 11.11
N PRO A 103 6.07 3.57 10.93
CA PRO A 103 5.31 4.29 9.92
C PRO A 103 5.45 5.80 10.08
N PHE A 104 5.55 6.53 8.97
CA PHE A 104 5.58 7.98 8.94
C PHE A 104 4.50 8.53 7.99
N VAL A 105 4.02 9.74 8.27
CA VAL A 105 2.94 10.37 7.50
C VAL A 105 3.43 10.72 6.10
N VAL A 106 2.58 10.48 5.10
CA VAL A 106 2.80 10.92 3.72
C VAL A 106 1.59 11.71 3.21
N GLU A 107 1.86 12.79 2.48
CA GLU A 107 0.83 13.61 1.83
C GLU A 107 0.40 13.05 0.46
N GLN A 108 1.29 12.28 -0.18
CA GLN A 108 1.09 11.69 -1.49
C GLN A 108 1.50 10.22 -1.47
N PHE A 109 0.82 9.40 -2.27
CA PHE A 109 1.20 8.01 -2.44
C PHE A 109 2.51 7.95 -3.24
N PRO A 110 3.45 7.08 -2.83
CA PRO A 110 4.69 6.92 -3.58
C PRO A 110 4.42 6.22 -4.91
N SER A 111 5.12 6.63 -5.96
CA SER A 111 5.12 5.93 -7.25
C SER A 111 5.92 4.63 -7.18
N GLN A 112 5.72 3.75 -8.17
CA GLN A 112 6.49 2.52 -8.32
C GLN A 112 8.00 2.78 -8.32
N ALA A 113 8.45 3.78 -9.09
CA ALA A 113 9.86 4.16 -9.19
C ALA A 113 10.44 4.66 -7.86
N GLN A 114 9.67 5.43 -7.08
CA GLN A 114 10.12 5.93 -5.77
C GLN A 114 10.31 4.79 -4.76
N LEU A 115 9.40 3.82 -4.73
CA LEU A 115 9.52 2.64 -3.87
C LEU A 115 10.69 1.74 -4.30
N GLU A 116 10.89 1.54 -5.60
CA GLU A 116 12.03 0.77 -6.11
C GLU A 116 13.37 1.45 -5.82
N MET A 117 13.46 2.76 -6.02
CA MET A 117 14.65 3.55 -5.66
C MET A 117 14.95 3.40 -4.18
N ARG A 118 13.96 3.58 -3.30
CA ARG A 118 14.10 3.40 -1.85
C ARG A 118 14.46 1.96 -1.45
N LYS A 119 13.98 0.95 -2.18
CA LYS A 119 14.34 -0.45 -1.96
C LYS A 119 15.82 -0.71 -2.26
N ASN A 120 16.34 -0.08 -3.32
CA ASN A 120 17.71 -0.24 -3.79
C ASN A 120 18.72 0.64 -3.03
N GLU A 121 18.28 1.80 -2.55
CA GLU A 121 19.07 2.67 -1.69
C GLU A 121 19.16 2.06 -0.29
N PHE A 122 20.23 1.28 -0.08
CA PHE A 122 20.65 0.87 1.24
C PHE A 122 21.05 2.13 2.04
N ASN A 123 20.21 2.55 2.98
CA ASN A 123 20.55 3.57 3.95
C ASN A 123 20.80 2.85 5.29
N PRO A 124 22.05 2.43 5.58
CA PRO A 124 22.36 1.86 6.89
C PRO A 124 22.14 2.92 7.97
N PRO A 125 21.83 2.50 9.20
CA PRO A 125 21.63 3.41 10.34
C PRO A 125 22.86 4.28 10.65
#